data_AF-A0A673KM95-F1
#
_entry.id   AF-A0A673KM95-F1
#
_cell.length_a   1.000
_cell.length_b   1.000
_cell.length_c   1.000
_cell.angle_alpha   90.00
_cell.angle_beta   90.00
_cell.angle_gamma   90.00
#
_symmetry.space_group_name_H-M   'P 1'
#
loop_
_entity.id
_entity.type
_entity.pdbx_description
1 polymer ?
#
loop_
_entity_poly.entity_id
_entity_poly.type
_entity_poly.pdbx_seq_one_letter_code
_entity_poly.pdbx_strand_id
1 'polypeptide(L)'
;MSNKRALVSCTVLSLQDSCFVYPCCKGCLSRLSQESKRAICGRCGFTCDLQNVDYRYRLSFKVSRNQDIFGVTVFGGCLNPFFGITAGG
;
A
#
# COMPACT_ATOMS: atom_id res chain seq x y z
N MET A 1 -13.36 17.77 -6.82
CA MET A 1 -13.73 16.43 -7.32
C MET A 1 -14.71 15.82 -6.33
N SER A 2 -15.92 15.43 -6.75
CA SER A 2 -16.80 14.65 -5.88
C SER A 2 -16.17 13.26 -5.69
N ASN A 3 -15.80 12.89 -4.45
CA ASN A 3 -15.30 11.55 -4.14
C ASN A 3 -16.43 10.53 -4.26
N LYS A 4 -16.79 10.14 -5.48
CA LYS A 4 -17.73 9.05 -5.72
C LYS A 4 -17.08 7.76 -5.25
N ARG A 5 -17.64 7.17 -4.20
CA ARG A 5 -17.25 5.87 -3.67
C ARG A 5 -18.30 4.86 -4.14
N ALA A 6 -17.85 3.67 -4.55
CA ALA A 6 -18.72 2.58 -4.93
C ALA A 6 -18.20 1.28 -4.34
N LEU A 7 -19.12 0.40 -3.95
CA LEU A 7 -18.79 -0.98 -3.62
C LEU A 7 -18.75 -1.77 -4.92
N VAL A 8 -17.74 -2.63 -5.05
CA VAL A 8 -17.54 -3.46 -6.23
C VAL A 8 -17.37 -4.90 -5.77
N SER A 9 -18.19 -5.80 -6.32
CA SER A 9 -17.97 -7.24 -6.22
C SER A 9 -17.24 -7.69 -7.48
N CYS A 10 -16.09 -8.32 -7.32
CA CYS A 10 -15.20 -8.73 -8.40
C CYS A 10 -14.36 -9.94 -7.97
N THR A 11 -13.87 -10.70 -8.95
CA THR A 11 -12.98 -11.84 -8.72
C THR A 11 -11.54 -11.43 -9.00
N VAL A 12 -10.62 -11.74 -8.07
CA VAL A 12 -9.18 -11.52 -8.28
C VAL A 12 -8.66 -12.54 -9.29
N LEU A 13 -8.04 -12.07 -10.36
CA LEU A 13 -7.47 -12.92 -11.41
C LEU A 13 -5.97 -13.13 -11.23
N SER A 14 -5.23 -12.05 -10.96
CA SER A 14 -3.78 -12.11 -10.81
C SER A 14 -3.22 -10.90 -10.06
N LEU A 15 -2.04 -11.09 -9.46
CA LEU A 15 -1.20 -10.00 -8.98
C LEU A 15 -0.57 -9.27 -10.17
N GLN A 16 -0.39 -7.96 -10.05
CA GLN A 16 0.19 -7.12 -11.10
C GLN A 16 1.59 -6.61 -10.76
N ASP A 17 2.02 -6.73 -9.50
CA ASP A 17 3.29 -6.21 -9.01
C ASP A 17 3.90 -7.21 -8.01
N SER A 18 5.21 -7.38 -8.05
CA SER A 18 5.97 -8.16 -7.06
C SER A 18 6.28 -7.33 -5.81
N CYS A 19 6.22 -6.00 -5.89
CA CYS A 19 6.41 -5.10 -4.76
C CYS A 19 5.07 -4.84 -4.04
N PHE A 20 4.78 -5.65 -3.03
CA PHE A 20 3.54 -5.61 -2.26
C PHE A 20 3.60 -4.73 -0.99
N VAL A 21 4.75 -4.10 -0.71
CA VAL A 21 4.95 -3.21 0.44
C VAL A 21 5.65 -1.92 0.04
N TYR A 22 5.46 -0.86 0.83
CA TYR A 22 6.21 0.39 0.69
C TYR A 22 6.56 0.98 2.06
N PRO A 23 7.70 1.71 2.17
CA PRO A 23 8.11 2.35 3.40
C PRO A 23 7.17 3.51 3.74
N CYS A 24 6.73 3.58 5.00
CA CYS A 24 5.74 4.55 5.45
C CYS A 24 6.16 5.25 6.75
N CYS A 25 5.69 6.49 6.89
CA CYS A 25 5.90 7.29 8.08
C CYS A 25 5.04 6.78 9.25
N LYS A 26 5.64 6.60 10.44
CA LYS A 26 4.92 6.19 11.66
C LYS A 26 3.83 7.18 12.08
N GLY A 27 4.06 8.48 11.86
CA GLY A 27 3.16 9.55 12.31
C GLY A 27 1.99 9.83 11.36
N CYS A 28 2.25 9.90 10.04
CA CYS A 28 1.23 10.33 9.07
C CYS A 28 0.94 9.30 7.97
N LEU A 29 1.52 8.09 8.06
CA LEU A 29 1.29 6.94 7.18
C LEU A 29 1.60 7.19 5.69
N SER A 30 2.21 8.32 5.38
CA SER A 30 2.60 8.71 4.04
C SER A 30 3.88 7.98 3.63
N ARG A 31 4.07 7.75 2.33
CA ARG A 31 5.27 7.11 1.80
C ARG A 31 6.52 7.91 2.18
N LEU A 32 7.57 7.21 2.60
CA LEU A 32 8.88 7.80 2.87
C LEU A 32 9.73 7.82 1.59
N SER A 33 10.54 8.87 1.40
CA SER A 33 11.71 8.82 0.53
C SER A 33 12.86 8.15 1.28
N GLN A 34 13.69 7.39 0.57
CA GLN A 34 14.89 6.77 1.13
C GLN A 34 16.11 7.42 0.48
N GLU A 35 16.96 8.04 1.29
CA GLU A 35 18.13 8.80 0.87
C GLU A 35 19.36 8.29 1.63
N SER A 36 20.27 7.65 0.90
CA SER A 36 21.48 7.00 1.45
C SER A 36 21.18 6.01 2.59
N LYS A 37 21.21 6.47 3.85
CA LYS A 37 21.02 5.66 5.07
C LYS A 37 19.81 6.10 5.91
N ARG A 38 19.04 7.08 5.43
CA ARG A 38 17.89 7.64 6.14
C ARG A 38 16.63 7.58 5.29
N ALA A 39 15.50 7.51 5.96
CA ALA A 39 14.19 7.69 5.37
C ALA A 39 13.60 9.01 5.86
N ILE A 40 12.96 9.76 4.96
CA ILE A 40 12.42 11.09 5.22
C ILE A 40 10.95 11.13 4.77
N CYS A 41 10.09 11.69 5.61
CA CYS A 41 8.71 11.95 5.26
C CYS A 41 8.57 13.35 4.69
N GLY A 42 8.34 13.46 3.39
CA GLY A 42 8.08 14.75 2.73
C GLY A 42 6.80 15.46 3.20
N ARG A 43 5.94 14.81 4.01
CA ARG A 43 4.69 15.39 4.49
C ARG A 43 4.80 16.04 5.87
N CYS A 44 5.41 15.35 6.84
CA CYS A 44 5.51 15.83 8.22
C CYS A 44 6.96 16.05 8.69
N GLY A 45 7.96 15.82 7.84
CA GLY A 45 9.37 16.00 8.18
C GLY A 45 9.98 14.90 9.06
N PHE A 46 9.22 13.86 9.42
CA PHE A 46 9.76 12.73 10.19
C PHE A 46 10.95 12.08 9.47
N THR A 47 12.02 11.81 10.21
CA THR A 47 13.21 11.12 9.70
C THR A 47 13.60 9.94 10.57
N CYS A 48 14.04 8.83 9.98
CA CYS A 48 14.60 7.70 10.71
C CYS A 48 15.69 6.99 9.90
N ASP A 49 16.46 6.11 10.56
CA ASP A 49 17.36 5.20 9.85
C ASP A 49 16.56 4.15 9.08
N LEU A 50 17.12 3.62 7.98
CA LEU A 50 16.43 2.65 7.11
C LEU A 50 15.95 1.39 7.84
N GLN A 51 16.67 0.97 8.88
CA GLN A 51 16.32 -0.18 9.74
C GLN A 51 15.08 0.05 10.61
N ASN A 52 14.72 1.32 10.85
CA ASN A 52 13.61 1.72 11.72
C ASN A 52 12.35 2.14 10.92
N VAL A 53 12.33 1.83 9.63
CA VAL A 53 11.23 2.15 8.72
C VAL A 53 10.10 1.14 8.92
N ASP A 54 8.87 1.65 9.07
CA ASP A 54 7.67 0.81 9.03
C ASP A 54 7.20 0.64 7.60
N TYR A 55 6.50 -0.45 7.33
CA TYR A 55 5.97 -0.77 6.00
C TYR A 55 4.45 -0.83 6.00
N ARG A 56 3.87 -0.52 4.84
CA ARG A 56 2.44 -0.70 4.55
C ARG A 56 2.29 -1.51 3.27
N TYR A 57 1.24 -2.32 3.22
CA TYR A 57 0.92 -3.04 2.00
C TYR A 57 0.49 -2.08 0.87
N ARG A 58 0.89 -2.41 -0.35
CA ARG A 58 0.38 -1.87 -1.61
C ARG A 58 0.20 -3.05 -2.54
N LEU A 59 -1.03 -3.47 -2.75
CA LEU A 59 -1.31 -4.68 -3.48
C LEU A 59 -2.12 -4.35 -4.72
N SER A 60 -1.53 -4.61 -5.89
CA SER A 60 -2.15 -4.32 -7.19
C SER A 60 -2.59 -5.63 -7.83
N PHE A 61 -3.87 -5.67 -8.22
CA PHE A 61 -4.51 -6.84 -8.78
C PHE A 61 -5.15 -6.52 -10.13
N LYS A 62 -5.24 -7.54 -10.98
CA LYS A 62 -6.21 -7.60 -12.05
C LYS A 62 -7.45 -8.29 -11.53
N VAL A 63 -8.61 -7.69 -11.73
CA VAL A 63 -9.90 -8.24 -11.30
C VAL A 63 -10.85 -8.36 -12.49
N SER A 64 -11.79 -9.31 -12.42
CA SER A 64 -12.93 -9.38 -13.34
C SER A 64 -14.23 -9.01 -12.64
N ARG A 65 -15.11 -8.36 -13.39
CA ARG A 65 -16.51 -8.13 -13.03
C ARG A 65 -17.36 -8.23 -14.28
N ASN A 66 -18.30 -9.17 -14.31
CA ASN A 66 -19.11 -9.45 -15.50
C ASN A 66 -18.21 -9.71 -16.74
N GLN A 67 -18.26 -8.83 -17.74
CA GLN A 67 -17.46 -8.89 -18.96
C GLN A 67 -16.21 -7.99 -18.91
N ASP A 68 -16.04 -7.22 -17.83
CA ASP A 68 -14.96 -6.24 -17.69
C ASP A 68 -13.78 -6.83 -16.91
N ILE A 69 -12.57 -6.43 -17.33
CA ILE A 69 -11.33 -6.70 -16.62
C ILE A 69 -10.60 -5.37 -16.40
N PHE A 70 -10.26 -5.06 -15.15
CA PHE A 70 -9.58 -3.81 -14.79
C PHE A 70 -8.63 -3.98 -13.60
N GLY A 71 -7.81 -2.95 -13.36
CA GLY A 71 -6.84 -2.93 -12.27
C GLY A 71 -7.42 -2.33 -10.98
N VAL A 72 -7.08 -2.93 -9.84
CA VAL A 72 -7.41 -2.40 -8.51
C VAL A 72 -6.15 -2.42 -7.65
N THR A 73 -5.88 -1.33 -6.93
CA THR A 73 -4.80 -1.27 -5.93
C THR A 73 -5.38 -1.01 -4.55
N VAL A 74 -5.05 -1.87 -3.59
CA VAL A 74 -5.44 -1.74 -2.17
C VAL A 74 -4.20 -1.36 -1.36
N PHE A 75 -4.37 -0.45 -0.40
CA PHE A 75 -3.26 0.10 0.39
C PHE A 75 -3.50 -0.03 1.89
N GLY A 76 -2.40 -0.20 2.63
CA GLY A 76 -2.35 -0.02 4.08
C GLY A 76 -2.77 -1.22 4.90
N GLY A 77 -3.05 -0.97 6.18
CA GLY A 77 -3.28 -2.00 7.19
C GLY A 77 -4.61 -2.75 7.07
N CYS A 78 -5.51 -2.34 6.17
CA CYS A 78 -6.74 -3.11 5.90
C CYS A 78 -6.45 -4.50 5.31
N LEU A 79 -5.23 -4.72 4.80
CA LEU A 79 -4.77 -6.01 4.31
C LEU A 79 -4.19 -6.91 5.42
N ASN A 80 -3.90 -6.39 6.61
CA ASN A 80 -3.33 -7.20 7.71
C ASN A 80 -4.23 -8.38 8.09
N PRO A 81 -5.57 -8.24 8.24
CA PRO A 81 -6.43 -9.39 8.56
C PRO A 81 -6.48 -10.45 7.46
N PHE A 82 -6.23 -10.06 6.20
CA PHE A 82 -6.22 -11.00 5.07
C PHE A 82 -4.92 -11.80 4.99
N PHE A 83 -3.80 -11.23 5.44
CA PHE A 83 -2.49 -11.89 5.46
C PHE A 83 -2.10 -12.49 6.80
N GLY A 84 -2.80 -12.12 7.88
CA GLY A 84 -2.49 -12.56 9.25
C GLY A 84 -1.23 -11.92 9.86
N ILE A 85 -0.57 -11.00 9.15
CA ILE A 85 0.67 -10.34 9.59
C ILE A 85 0.67 -8.87 9.15
N THR A 86 1.54 -8.07 9.74
CA THR A 86 1.78 -6.70 9.28
C THR A 86 2.76 -6.70 8.11
N ALA A 87 2.74 -5.63 7.29
CA ALA A 87 3.66 -5.48 6.17
C ALA A 87 5.15 -5.39 6.58
N GLY A 88 5.45 -5.12 7.86
CA GLY A 88 6.81 -5.08 8.38
C GLY A 88 7.39 -6.43 8.78
N GLY A 89 6.58 -7.50 8.73
CA GLY A 89 6.89 -8.77 9.41
C GLY A 89 6.44 -8.81 10.86
#